data_AF-A0A5K7ZX91-F1
#
_entry.id   AF-A0A5K7ZX91-F1
#
_cell.length_a   1.000
_cell.length_b   1.000
_cell.length_c   1.000
_cell.angle_alpha   90.00
_cell.angle_beta   90.00
_cell.angle_gamma   90.00
#
_symmetry.space_group_name_H-M   'P 1'
#
loop_
_entity.id
_entity.type
_entity.pdbx_description
1 polymer ?
#
loop_
_entity_poly.entity_id
_entity_poly.type
_entity_poly.pdbx_seq_one_letter_code
_entity_poly.pdbx_strand_id
1 'polypeptide(L)'
;MTTLSTPVVRDARFYDRLPWVSDAWLDFNHQLNRDAAGLPNEAILEKRLAGLERLTIDDPCVYWLTLARIAEMALKQAGDYADQCEFQAAGDLLINPRRVEVYRRGWKTAVVKGRHMALSEQFAAAIGDELPAAWLTRETLTQVCQEALLPHLEKQLSASGVMADTYLNSLTLRMQRVSGTIAFLNAWQIADSLELYGRVSTASRADRDALTAELCRFDYDVFDALGQDIENRVVNPDADSAFLEMTPAVDVP
;
A
#
# COMPACT_ATOMS: atom_id res chain seq x y z
N MET A 1 -21.76 1.12 -14.54
CA MET A 1 -22.65 0.66 -13.45
C MET A 1 -22.15 -0.71 -13.03
N THR A 2 -21.23 -0.72 -12.08
CA THR A 2 -20.57 -1.93 -11.61
C THR A 2 -20.95 -2.05 -10.15
N THR A 3 -21.75 -3.06 -9.83
CA THR A 3 -22.22 -3.37 -8.48
C THR A 3 -21.03 -3.74 -7.61
N LEU A 4 -20.74 -2.90 -6.62
CA LEU A 4 -19.92 -3.26 -5.46
C LEU A 4 -20.62 -4.44 -4.78
N SER A 5 -19.97 -5.61 -4.76
CA SER A 5 -20.49 -6.76 -4.02
C SER A 5 -20.21 -6.55 -2.55
N THR A 6 -21.26 -6.25 -1.80
CA THR A 6 -21.27 -6.22 -0.34
C THR A 6 -20.94 -7.63 0.19
N PRO A 7 -20.04 -7.79 1.18
CA PRO A 7 -19.77 -9.09 1.76
C PRO A 7 -21.01 -9.59 2.51
N VAL A 8 -21.38 -10.84 2.26
CA VAL A 8 -22.52 -11.51 2.90
C VAL A 8 -22.10 -11.90 4.32
N VAL A 9 -22.59 -11.15 5.32
CA VAL A 9 -22.50 -11.51 6.74
C VAL A 9 -23.35 -12.77 6.95
N ARG A 10 -22.72 -13.87 7.41
CA ARG A 10 -23.46 -15.06 7.87
C ARG A 10 -23.35 -15.13 9.39
N ASP A 11 -24.52 -15.11 10.02
CA ASP A 11 -24.76 -15.22 11.46
C ASP A 11 -24.07 -16.46 12.04
N ALA A 12 -22.95 -16.25 12.74
CA ALA A 12 -22.09 -17.30 13.29
C ALA A 12 -22.44 -17.56 14.76
N ARG A 13 -23.35 -18.50 15.00
CA ARG A 13 -23.53 -19.05 16.35
C ARG A 13 -22.35 -19.95 16.69
N PHE A 14 -21.64 -19.58 17.76
CA PHE A 14 -20.87 -20.42 18.68
C PHE A 14 -20.46 -21.80 18.14
N TYR A 15 -19.26 -21.90 17.57
CA TYR A 15 -18.53 -23.16 17.49
C TYR A 15 -17.43 -23.16 18.55
N ASP A 16 -17.49 -24.15 19.44
CA ASP A 16 -16.39 -24.54 20.30
C ASP A 16 -15.13 -24.79 19.44
N ARG A 17 -14.14 -23.89 19.50
CA ARG A 17 -12.86 -24.06 18.81
C ARG A 17 -12.07 -25.17 19.51
N LEU A 18 -11.80 -26.25 18.78
CA LEU A 18 -10.93 -27.33 19.24
C LEU A 18 -9.49 -26.81 19.42
N PRO A 19 -8.74 -27.21 20.47
CA PRO A 19 -7.42 -26.66 20.80
C PRO A 19 -6.28 -26.88 19.78
N TRP A 20 -6.54 -27.58 18.67
CA TRP A 20 -5.52 -28.01 17.70
C TRP A 20 -5.76 -27.52 16.27
N VAL A 21 -6.81 -26.73 16.02
CA VAL A 21 -6.99 -26.05 14.74
C VAL A 21 -6.32 -24.69 14.87
N SER A 22 -5.18 -24.50 14.20
CA SER A 22 -4.56 -23.18 14.12
C SER A 22 -5.57 -22.22 13.52
N ASP A 23 -5.80 -21.10 14.20
CA ASP A 23 -6.69 -20.08 13.69
C ASP A 23 -6.05 -19.46 12.44
N ALA A 24 -6.73 -19.55 11.30
CA ALA A 24 -6.22 -19.04 10.03
C ALA A 24 -5.81 -17.55 10.12
N TRP A 25 -6.47 -16.79 11.01
CA TRP A 25 -6.11 -15.39 11.28
C TRP A 25 -4.78 -15.26 12.02
N LEU A 26 -4.51 -16.10 13.03
CA LEU A 26 -3.23 -16.09 13.74
C LEU A 26 -2.08 -16.56 12.84
N ASP A 27 -2.31 -17.61 12.03
CA ASP A 27 -1.33 -18.08 11.06
C ASP A 27 -0.97 -16.98 10.05
N PHE A 28 -1.98 -16.26 9.55
CA PHE A 28 -1.80 -15.14 8.65
C PHE A 28 -1.07 -13.99 9.34
N ASN A 29 -1.46 -13.63 10.57
CA ASN A 29 -0.83 -12.58 11.36
C ASN A 29 0.66 -12.87 11.61
N HIS A 30 1.01 -14.10 11.97
CA HIS A 30 2.40 -14.52 12.14
C HIS A 30 3.16 -14.59 10.81
N GLN A 31 2.49 -14.88 9.69
CA GLN A 31 3.12 -14.80 8.38
C GLN A 31 3.52 -13.37 8.04
N LEU A 32 2.72 -12.37 8.39
CA LEU A 32 3.09 -10.96 8.21
C LEU A 32 4.37 -10.60 8.99
N ASN A 33 4.56 -11.12 10.20
CA ASN A 33 5.82 -10.93 10.96
C ASN A 33 7.02 -11.48 10.19
N ARG A 34 6.88 -12.68 9.62
CA ARG A 34 7.93 -13.33 8.84
C ARG A 34 8.26 -12.54 7.58
N ASP A 35 7.26 -12.00 6.91
CA ASP A 35 7.46 -11.22 5.69
C ASP A 35 8.11 -9.87 5.99
N ALA A 36 7.68 -9.18 7.05
CA ALA A 36 8.26 -7.92 7.50
C ALA A 36 9.77 -8.07 7.80
N ALA A 37 10.16 -9.16 8.47
CA ALA A 37 11.56 -9.48 8.71
C ALA A 37 12.37 -9.78 7.43
N GLY A 38 11.69 -10.16 6.35
CA GLY A 38 12.28 -10.52 5.06
C GLY A 38 12.42 -9.37 4.06
N LEU A 39 12.10 -8.12 4.43
CA LEU A 39 12.09 -6.94 3.55
C LEU A 39 11.19 -7.15 2.31
N PRO A 40 9.86 -7.11 2.49
CA PRO A 40 8.92 -7.54 1.46
C PRO A 40 8.92 -6.57 0.27
N ASN A 41 8.85 -7.10 -0.94
CA ASN A 41 8.60 -6.30 -2.13
C ASN A 41 7.10 -6.21 -2.45
N GLU A 42 6.73 -5.37 -3.43
CA GLU A 42 5.33 -5.17 -3.85
C GLU A 42 4.60 -6.48 -4.16
N ALA A 43 5.27 -7.45 -4.81
CA ALA A 43 4.66 -8.74 -5.14
C ALA A 43 4.29 -9.56 -3.90
N ILE A 44 5.09 -9.49 -2.83
CA ILE A 44 4.75 -10.14 -1.54
C ILE A 44 3.54 -9.45 -0.92
N LEU A 45 3.49 -8.12 -0.93
CA LEU A 45 2.37 -7.35 -0.39
C LEU A 45 1.07 -7.65 -1.14
N GLU A 46 1.11 -7.71 -2.47
CA GLU A 46 -0.05 -8.10 -3.29
C GLU A 46 -0.49 -9.53 -3.03
N LYS A 47 0.46 -10.45 -2.88
CA LYS A 47 0.16 -11.84 -2.51
C LYS A 47 -0.53 -11.91 -1.15
N ARG A 48 -0.16 -11.06 -0.19
CA ARG A 48 -0.82 -10.99 1.11
C ARG A 48 -2.19 -10.37 1.04
N LEU A 49 -2.36 -9.27 0.30
CA LEU A 49 -3.67 -8.69 0.07
C LEU A 49 -4.64 -9.71 -0.56
N ALA A 50 -4.21 -10.39 -1.63
CA ALA A 50 -5.01 -11.45 -2.27
C ALA A 50 -5.21 -12.68 -1.36
N GLY A 51 -4.34 -12.88 -0.38
CA GLY A 51 -4.49 -13.92 0.64
C GLY A 51 -5.56 -13.55 1.68
N LEU A 52 -5.53 -12.30 2.16
CA LEU A 52 -6.51 -11.74 3.08
C LEU A 52 -7.92 -11.78 2.49
N GLU A 53 -8.08 -11.40 1.23
CA GLU A 53 -9.36 -11.42 0.50
C GLU A 53 -9.98 -12.83 0.37
N ARG A 54 -9.20 -13.90 0.60
CA ARG A 54 -9.67 -15.29 0.56
C ARG A 54 -10.00 -15.86 1.93
N LEU A 55 -9.66 -15.15 3.01
CA LEU A 55 -10.02 -15.58 4.36
C LEU A 55 -11.52 -15.43 4.58
N THR A 56 -12.08 -16.32 5.39
CA THR A 56 -13.48 -16.18 5.83
C THR A 56 -13.52 -15.09 6.91
N ILE A 57 -14.39 -14.11 6.73
CA ILE A 57 -14.53 -12.97 7.63
C ILE A 57 -15.55 -13.31 8.71
N ASP A 58 -15.07 -13.77 9.86
CA ASP A 58 -15.91 -13.99 11.05
C ASP A 58 -15.97 -12.75 11.94
N ASP A 59 -14.88 -11.98 12.02
CA ASP A 59 -14.81 -10.68 12.70
C ASP A 59 -14.31 -9.61 11.71
N PRO A 60 -15.17 -8.67 11.28
CA PRO A 60 -14.77 -7.55 10.41
C PRO A 60 -13.64 -6.70 10.98
N CYS A 61 -13.56 -6.54 12.31
CA CYS A 61 -12.50 -5.76 12.95
C CYS A 61 -11.13 -6.42 12.74
N VAL A 62 -11.04 -7.74 12.87
CA VAL A 62 -9.80 -8.49 12.61
C VAL A 62 -9.38 -8.35 11.14
N TYR A 63 -10.32 -8.38 10.20
CA TYR A 63 -10.05 -8.13 8.79
C TYR A 63 -9.44 -6.74 8.56
N TRP A 64 -10.05 -5.69 9.10
CA TRP A 64 -9.60 -4.31 8.89
C TRP A 64 -8.26 -4.03 9.59
N LEU A 65 -8.05 -4.55 10.80
CA LEU A 65 -6.74 -4.49 11.46
C LEU A 65 -5.66 -5.21 10.62
N THR A 66 -5.99 -6.35 10.02
CA THR A 66 -5.05 -7.09 9.16
C THR A 66 -4.73 -6.31 7.88
N LEU A 67 -5.73 -5.66 7.27
CA LEU A 67 -5.53 -4.79 6.11
C LEU A 67 -4.65 -3.57 6.46
N ALA A 68 -4.91 -2.94 7.62
CA ALA A 68 -4.11 -1.85 8.15
C ALA A 68 -2.66 -2.30 8.36
N ARG A 69 -2.46 -3.51 8.87
CA ARG A 69 -1.13 -4.09 9.07
C ARG A 69 -0.37 -4.32 7.77
N ILE A 70 -1.05 -4.73 6.69
CA ILE A 70 -0.46 -4.79 5.35
C ILE A 70 -0.10 -3.39 4.85
N ALA A 71 -0.93 -2.38 5.12
CA ALA A 71 -0.65 -0.98 4.76
C ALA A 71 0.58 -0.43 5.50
N GLU A 72 0.73 -0.71 6.80
CA GLU A 72 1.92 -0.34 7.57
C GLU A 72 3.20 -0.98 7.01
N MET A 73 3.14 -2.25 6.65
CA MET A 73 4.27 -2.95 6.02
C MET A 73 4.63 -2.35 4.65
N ALA A 74 3.62 -2.01 3.83
CA ALA A 74 3.83 -1.33 2.55
C ALA A 74 4.42 0.07 2.73
N LEU A 75 3.96 0.81 3.74
CA LEU A 75 4.40 2.17 4.04
C LEU A 75 5.85 2.19 4.52
N LYS A 76 6.19 1.28 5.44
CA LYS A 76 7.57 1.07 5.91
C LYS A 76 8.50 0.78 4.73
N GLN A 77 8.10 -0.13 3.85
CA GLN A 77 8.89 -0.48 2.66
C GLN A 77 9.08 0.73 1.73
N ALA A 78 8.03 1.51 1.48
CA ALA A 78 8.12 2.70 0.64
C ALA A 78 9.04 3.77 1.25
N GLY A 79 9.00 3.94 2.57
CA GLY A 79 9.92 4.80 3.31
C GLY A 79 11.37 4.35 3.22
N ASP A 80 11.63 3.05 3.39
CA ASP A 80 12.98 2.48 3.27
C ASP A 80 13.55 2.65 1.85
N TYR A 81 12.71 2.43 0.83
CA TYR A 81 13.11 2.69 -0.55
C TYR A 81 13.42 4.17 -0.79
N ALA A 82 12.59 5.09 -0.28
CA ALA A 82 12.85 6.52 -0.42
C ALA A 82 14.16 6.93 0.28
N ASP A 83 14.41 6.45 1.49
CA ASP A 83 15.62 6.73 2.27
C ASP A 83 16.89 6.13 1.63
N GLN A 84 16.75 5.08 0.81
CA GLN A 84 17.84 4.44 0.07
C GLN A 84 17.97 4.94 -1.37
N CYS A 85 17.21 5.98 -1.75
CA CYS A 85 17.17 6.52 -3.11
C CYS A 85 16.66 5.54 -4.19
N GLU A 86 15.97 4.47 -3.78
CA GLU A 86 15.27 3.53 -4.66
C GLU A 86 13.92 4.14 -5.12
N PHE A 87 13.98 5.33 -5.72
CA PHE A 87 12.79 6.18 -5.98
C PHE A 87 11.74 5.50 -6.85
N GLN A 88 12.16 4.65 -7.79
CA GLN A 88 11.23 3.90 -8.61
C GLN A 88 10.42 2.91 -7.76
N ALA A 89 11.08 2.17 -6.87
CA ALA A 89 10.40 1.18 -6.02
C ALA A 89 9.49 1.86 -4.97
N ALA A 90 9.93 2.98 -4.38
CA ALA A 90 9.07 3.80 -3.52
C ALA A 90 7.87 4.37 -4.31
N GLY A 91 8.14 4.86 -5.52
CA GLY A 91 7.15 5.37 -6.45
C GLY A 91 6.14 4.31 -6.88
N ASP A 92 6.54 3.05 -7.04
CA ASP A 92 5.65 1.96 -7.39
C ASP A 92 4.62 1.68 -6.29
N LEU A 93 5.05 1.72 -5.03
CA LEU A 93 4.13 1.55 -3.91
C LEU A 93 3.18 2.74 -3.74
N LEU A 94 3.63 3.97 -4.00
CA LEU A 94 2.89 5.18 -3.63
C LEU A 94 2.21 5.94 -4.78
N ILE A 95 2.82 5.97 -5.97
CA ILE A 95 2.47 6.91 -7.05
C ILE A 95 2.10 6.16 -8.35
N ASN A 96 2.94 5.23 -8.80
CA ASN A 96 2.79 4.58 -10.09
C ASN A 96 1.70 3.52 -10.01
N PRO A 97 0.62 3.63 -10.81
CA PRO A 97 -0.41 2.62 -10.82
C PRO A 97 0.13 1.25 -11.22
N ARG A 98 -0.40 0.20 -10.60
CA ARG A 98 -0.01 -1.19 -10.86
C ARG A 98 -0.45 -1.67 -12.24
N ARG A 99 -1.58 -1.14 -12.73
CA ARG A 99 -2.10 -1.45 -14.07
C ARG A 99 -2.72 -0.22 -14.72
N VAL A 100 -2.17 0.13 -15.89
CA VAL A 100 -2.74 1.10 -16.81
C VAL A 100 -3.05 0.40 -18.13
N GLU A 101 -4.27 0.57 -18.62
CA GLU A 101 -4.70 0.12 -19.93
C GLU A 101 -4.74 1.29 -20.90
N VAL A 102 -4.25 1.05 -22.12
CA VAL A 102 -4.24 2.03 -23.19
C VAL A 102 -5.12 1.53 -24.32
N TYR A 103 -6.20 2.25 -24.55
CA TYR A 103 -7.14 2.00 -25.63
C TYR A 103 -6.77 2.86 -26.82
N ARG A 104 -6.63 2.26 -27.99
CA ARG A 104 -6.59 3.03 -29.24
C ARG A 104 -8.03 3.42 -29.61
N ARG A 105 -8.25 4.67 -30.01
CA ARG A 105 -9.57 5.15 -30.41
C ARG A 105 -10.11 4.29 -31.57
N GLY A 106 -11.35 3.84 -31.40
CA GLY A 106 -12.01 2.93 -32.35
C GLY A 106 -11.67 1.45 -32.17
N TRP A 107 -10.76 1.09 -31.25
CA TRP A 107 -10.44 -0.31 -30.94
C TRP A 107 -11.18 -0.76 -29.67
N LYS A 108 -11.58 -2.04 -29.64
CA LYS A 108 -12.27 -2.63 -28.48
C LYS A 108 -11.30 -3.24 -27.46
N THR A 109 -10.08 -3.55 -27.87
CA THR A 109 -9.08 -4.21 -27.03
C THR A 109 -8.05 -3.21 -26.52
N ALA A 110 -7.85 -3.20 -25.21
CA ALA A 110 -6.77 -2.45 -24.59
C ALA A 110 -5.42 -3.13 -24.81
N VAL A 111 -4.37 -2.32 -24.84
CA VAL A 111 -2.99 -2.76 -24.65
C VAL A 111 -2.61 -2.39 -23.21
N VAL A 112 -2.14 -3.37 -22.43
CA VAL A 112 -1.64 -3.12 -21.07
C VAL A 112 -0.31 -2.38 -21.17
N LYS A 113 -0.20 -1.21 -20.51
CA LYS A 113 1.04 -0.42 -20.48
C LYS A 113 2.12 -1.19 -19.68
N GLY A 114 3.32 -1.32 -20.24
CA GLY A 114 4.49 -1.69 -19.45
C GLY A 114 4.79 -0.58 -18.43
N ARG A 115 4.75 -0.88 -17.12
CA ARG A 115 4.78 0.13 -16.04
C ARG A 115 5.92 1.14 -16.20
N HIS A 116 7.10 0.67 -16.60
CA HIS A 116 8.30 1.49 -16.82
C HIS A 116 8.69 1.68 -18.29
N MET A 117 7.91 1.12 -19.22
CA MET A 117 8.12 1.34 -20.65
C MET A 117 7.49 2.66 -21.08
N ALA A 118 8.21 3.43 -21.90
CA ALA A 118 7.68 4.63 -22.50
C ALA A 118 6.56 4.27 -23.49
N LEU A 119 5.46 5.03 -23.51
CA LEU A 119 4.38 4.77 -24.46
C LEU A 119 4.85 4.92 -25.92
N SER A 120 5.79 5.82 -26.18
CA SER A 120 6.41 5.98 -27.50
C SER A 120 7.14 4.72 -27.97
N GLU A 121 7.78 4.00 -27.05
CA GLU A 121 8.46 2.73 -27.32
C GLU A 121 7.42 1.62 -27.54
N GLN A 122 6.47 1.49 -26.63
CA GLN A 122 5.44 0.45 -26.70
C GLN A 122 4.55 0.54 -27.96
N PHE A 123 4.30 1.75 -28.44
CA PHE A 123 3.50 2.02 -29.64
C PHE A 123 4.34 2.42 -30.85
N ALA A 124 5.67 2.21 -30.83
CA ALA A 124 6.57 2.66 -31.91
C ALA A 124 6.09 2.21 -33.31
N ALA A 125 5.66 0.95 -33.44
CA ALA A 125 5.15 0.41 -34.70
C ALA A 125 3.84 1.06 -35.18
N ALA A 126 3.00 1.57 -34.28
CA ALA A 126 1.74 2.23 -34.61
C ALA A 126 1.90 3.73 -34.86
N ILE A 127 2.90 4.37 -34.23
CA ILE A 127 3.25 5.78 -34.39
C ILE A 127 3.93 6.02 -35.75
N GLY A 128 4.84 5.13 -36.15
CA GLY A 128 5.64 5.32 -37.36
C GLY A 128 6.54 6.56 -37.27
N ASP A 129 6.54 7.40 -38.31
CA ASP A 129 7.37 8.60 -38.39
C ASP A 129 6.72 9.85 -37.75
N GLU A 130 5.54 9.72 -37.15
CA GLU A 130 4.87 10.84 -36.47
C GLU A 130 5.54 11.20 -35.13
N LEU A 131 5.34 12.45 -34.68
CA LEU A 131 5.74 12.87 -33.34
C LEU A 131 4.96 12.07 -32.27
N PRO A 132 5.63 11.28 -31.40
CA PRO A 132 4.96 10.35 -30.49
C PRO A 132 3.90 10.99 -29.61
N ALA A 133 4.20 12.15 -29.01
CA ALA A 133 3.27 12.84 -28.12
C ALA A 133 1.99 13.30 -28.82
N ALA A 134 2.11 13.80 -30.05
CA ALA A 134 0.96 14.24 -30.85
C ALA A 134 0.07 13.05 -31.24
N TRP A 135 0.69 11.95 -31.69
CA TRP A 135 -0.02 10.72 -32.02
C TRP A 135 -0.73 10.12 -30.80
N LEU A 136 -0.02 9.95 -29.68
CA LEU A 136 -0.58 9.36 -28.45
C LEU A 136 -1.78 10.17 -27.93
N THR A 137 -1.68 11.49 -27.90
CA THR A 137 -2.78 12.37 -27.44
C THR A 137 -4.03 12.23 -28.30
N ARG A 138 -3.85 12.11 -29.62
CA ARG A 138 -4.95 12.01 -30.58
C ARG A 138 -5.57 10.61 -30.58
N GLU A 139 -4.73 9.58 -30.62
CA GLU A 139 -5.13 8.21 -30.94
C GLU A 139 -5.41 7.34 -29.72
N THR A 140 -5.04 7.76 -28.51
CA THR A 140 -5.16 6.89 -27.32
C THR A 140 -6.05 7.47 -26.23
N LEU A 141 -6.59 6.57 -25.41
CA LEU A 141 -7.27 6.84 -24.16
C LEU A 141 -6.62 5.94 -23.10
N THR A 142 -6.26 6.53 -21.96
CA THR A 142 -5.63 5.81 -20.85
C THR A 142 -6.65 5.58 -19.74
N GLN A 143 -6.62 4.39 -19.14
CA GLN A 143 -7.44 4.05 -18.00
C GLN A 143 -6.57 3.41 -16.92
N VAL A 144 -6.61 3.96 -15.72
CA VAL A 144 -6.00 3.32 -14.55
C VAL A 144 -6.96 2.23 -14.06
N CYS A 145 -6.53 0.97 -14.15
CA CYS A 145 -7.33 -0.18 -13.73
C CYS A 145 -6.99 -0.61 -12.30
N GLN A 146 -5.73 -0.41 -11.89
CA GLN A 146 -5.27 -0.68 -10.54
C GLN A 146 -4.36 0.47 -10.11
N GLU A 147 -4.80 1.21 -9.09
CA GLU A 147 -4.05 2.30 -8.46
C GLU A 147 -2.75 1.76 -7.82
N ALA A 148 -1.83 2.66 -7.45
CA ALA A 148 -0.67 2.29 -6.64
C ALA A 148 -1.13 1.63 -5.32
N LEU A 149 -0.29 0.76 -4.74
CA LEU A 149 -0.73 -0.11 -3.64
C LEU A 149 -1.13 0.68 -2.39
N LEU A 150 -0.32 1.66 -1.96
CA LEU A 150 -0.60 2.45 -0.76
C LEU A 150 -1.88 3.29 -0.88
N PRO A 151 -2.10 4.09 -1.96
CA PRO A 151 -3.38 4.77 -2.17
C PRO A 151 -4.57 3.82 -2.20
N HIS A 152 -4.40 2.63 -2.78
CA HIS A 152 -5.46 1.63 -2.81
C HIS A 152 -5.81 1.12 -1.41
N LEU A 153 -4.81 0.82 -0.58
CA LEU A 153 -5.00 0.36 0.80
C LEU A 153 -5.61 1.45 1.68
N GLU A 154 -5.09 2.69 1.62
CA GLU A 154 -5.62 3.84 2.35
C GLU A 154 -7.09 4.07 2.00
N LYS A 155 -7.44 4.07 0.72
CA LYS A 155 -8.83 4.23 0.27
C LYS A 155 -9.75 3.14 0.80
N GLN A 156 -9.29 1.89 0.87
CA GLN A 156 -10.09 0.80 1.45
C GLN A 156 -10.28 0.99 2.96
N LEU A 157 -9.21 1.34 3.68
CA LEU A 157 -9.24 1.57 5.13
C LEU A 157 -10.14 2.76 5.48
N SER A 158 -10.01 3.88 4.77
CA SER A 158 -10.83 5.07 4.93
C SER A 158 -12.30 4.83 4.59
N ALA A 159 -12.59 3.99 3.59
CA ALA A 159 -13.96 3.63 3.22
C ALA A 159 -14.60 2.59 4.17
N SER A 160 -13.84 1.96 5.07
CA SER A 160 -14.34 0.91 5.96
C SER A 160 -15.37 1.43 6.97
N GLY A 161 -15.26 2.68 7.41
CA GLY A 161 -16.02 3.23 8.55
C GLY A 161 -15.70 2.56 9.90
N VAL A 162 -14.64 1.74 9.96
CA VAL A 162 -14.25 0.96 11.15
C VAL A 162 -12.93 1.47 11.73
N MET A 163 -12.03 1.96 10.88
CA MET A 163 -10.70 2.43 11.30
C MET A 163 -10.78 3.80 11.96
N ALA A 164 -10.02 3.99 13.04
CA ALA A 164 -9.92 5.25 13.75
C ALA A 164 -9.37 6.38 12.87
N ASP A 165 -10.03 7.53 12.88
CA ASP A 165 -9.58 8.75 12.18
C ASP A 165 -8.13 9.14 12.52
N THR A 166 -7.69 8.95 13.77
CA THR A 166 -6.33 9.23 14.22
C THR A 166 -5.30 8.36 13.48
N TYR A 167 -5.62 7.08 13.26
CA TYR A 167 -4.79 6.15 12.50
C TYR A 167 -4.77 6.53 11.01
N LEU A 168 -5.93 6.78 10.40
CA LEU A 168 -6.04 7.13 8.98
C LEU A 168 -5.29 8.43 8.63
N ASN A 169 -5.40 9.44 9.51
CA ASN A 169 -4.65 10.69 9.37
C ASN A 169 -3.13 10.45 9.48
N SER A 170 -2.69 9.61 10.43
CA SER A 170 -1.28 9.25 10.57
C SER A 170 -0.75 8.51 9.33
N LEU A 171 -1.51 7.56 8.79
CA LEU A 171 -1.17 6.84 7.56
C LEU A 171 -1.00 7.82 6.39
N THR A 172 -1.95 8.73 6.19
CA THR A 172 -1.92 9.75 5.13
C THR A 172 -0.70 10.67 5.25
N LEU A 173 -0.41 11.16 6.46
CA LEU A 173 0.75 12.03 6.71
C LEU A 173 2.07 11.32 6.43
N ARG A 174 2.19 10.04 6.80
CA ARG A 174 3.39 9.25 6.51
C ARG A 174 3.52 8.91 5.03
N MET A 175 2.43 8.68 4.31
CA MET A 175 2.45 8.58 2.84
C MET A 175 2.93 9.88 2.18
N GLN A 176 2.46 11.04 2.66
CA GLN A 176 2.95 12.35 2.21
C GLN A 176 4.42 12.57 2.55
N ARG A 177 4.88 12.02 3.68
CA ARG A 177 6.29 12.08 4.06
C ARG A 177 7.17 11.34 3.05
N VAL A 178 6.78 10.15 2.61
CA VAL A 178 7.50 9.40 1.56
C VAL A 178 7.63 10.23 0.29
N SER A 179 6.56 10.84 -0.21
CA SER A 179 6.63 11.68 -1.41
C SER A 179 7.46 12.95 -1.18
N GLY A 180 7.39 13.54 0.02
CA GLY A 180 8.23 14.65 0.45
C GLY A 180 9.71 14.31 0.42
N THR A 181 10.11 13.15 0.97
CA THR A 181 11.49 12.66 0.95
C THR A 181 12.00 12.47 -0.48
N ILE A 182 11.21 11.84 -1.36
CA ILE A 182 11.57 11.67 -2.78
C ILE A 182 11.78 13.04 -3.44
N ALA A 183 10.84 13.97 -3.25
CA ALA A 183 10.93 15.30 -3.83
C ALA A 183 12.15 16.09 -3.31
N PHE A 184 12.43 16.00 -2.00
CA PHE A 184 13.58 16.64 -1.37
C PHE A 184 14.90 16.10 -1.94
N LEU A 185 15.08 14.79 -1.96
CA LEU A 185 16.31 14.16 -2.47
C LEU A 185 16.53 14.45 -3.95
N ASN A 186 15.45 14.43 -4.75
CA ASN A 186 15.52 14.79 -6.16
C ASN A 186 15.84 16.28 -6.37
N ALA A 187 15.26 17.19 -5.56
CA ALA A 187 15.60 18.62 -5.60
C ALA A 187 17.06 18.88 -5.26
N TRP A 188 17.64 18.06 -4.39
CA TRP A 188 19.06 18.06 -4.08
C TRP A 188 19.91 17.37 -5.16
N GLN A 189 19.31 16.78 -6.19
CA GLN A 189 20.02 16.02 -7.24
C GLN A 189 20.81 14.84 -6.66
N ILE A 190 20.27 14.17 -5.64
CA ILE A 190 20.83 12.95 -5.08
C ILE A 190 20.25 11.78 -5.87
N ALA A 191 21.08 11.12 -6.67
CA ALA A 191 20.63 10.08 -7.59
C ALA A 191 20.60 8.68 -6.95
N ASP A 192 21.46 8.43 -5.97
CA ASP A 192 21.60 7.11 -5.33
C ASP A 192 22.05 7.19 -3.87
N SER A 193 22.02 6.05 -3.18
CA SER A 193 22.38 5.92 -1.77
C SER A 193 23.85 6.19 -1.47
N LEU A 194 24.76 5.96 -2.43
CA LEU A 194 26.18 6.23 -2.26
C LEU A 194 26.43 7.74 -2.26
N GLU A 195 25.79 8.46 -3.18
CA GLU A 195 25.81 9.92 -3.21
C GLU A 195 25.20 10.50 -1.93
N LEU A 196 24.05 9.97 -1.49
CA LEU A 196 23.42 10.38 -0.24
C LEU A 196 24.39 10.25 0.93
N TYR A 197 25.01 9.09 1.10
CA TYR A 197 25.98 8.84 2.17
C TYR A 197 27.19 9.78 2.06
N GLY A 198 27.72 9.96 0.85
CA GLY A 198 28.81 10.89 0.59
C GLY A 198 28.48 12.31 1.06
N ARG A 199 27.33 12.83 0.64
CA ARG A 199 26.86 14.17 1.04
C ARG A 199 26.66 14.29 2.54
N VAL A 200 26.01 13.31 3.18
CA VAL A 200 25.83 13.28 4.63
C VAL A 200 27.18 13.31 5.35
N SER A 201 28.17 12.56 4.87
CA SER A 201 29.48 12.48 5.53
C SER A 201 30.29 13.77 5.47
N THR A 202 30.11 14.58 4.42
CA THR A 202 30.84 15.84 4.21
C THR A 202 30.02 17.08 4.57
N ALA A 203 28.72 16.93 4.80
CA ALA A 203 27.80 18.02 5.08
C ALA A 203 28.08 18.70 6.43
N SER A 204 27.74 19.99 6.50
CA SER A 204 27.75 20.72 7.76
C SER A 204 26.77 20.06 8.76
N ARG A 205 26.90 20.37 10.06
CA ARG A 205 25.94 19.85 11.04
C ARG A 205 24.50 20.27 10.71
N ALA A 206 24.30 21.53 10.32
CA ALA A 206 22.98 22.05 9.97
C ALA A 206 22.39 21.31 8.76
N ASP A 207 23.19 21.04 7.72
CA ASP A 207 22.73 20.32 6.54
C ASP A 207 22.44 18.84 6.85
N ARG A 208 23.26 18.20 7.70
CA ARG A 208 23.00 16.82 8.17
C ARG A 208 21.71 16.72 8.97
N ASP A 209 21.46 17.69 9.85
CA ASP A 209 20.25 17.75 10.64
C ASP A 209 19.03 17.96 9.72
N ALA A 210 19.12 18.88 8.75
CA ALA A 210 18.08 19.09 7.74
C ALA A 210 17.81 17.83 6.90
N LEU A 211 18.86 17.17 6.42
CA LEU A 211 18.72 15.95 5.63
C LEU A 211 18.07 14.82 6.45
N THR A 212 18.56 14.59 7.66
CA THR A 212 18.03 13.55 8.55
C THR A 212 16.57 13.83 8.93
N ALA A 213 16.22 15.11 9.06
CA ALA A 213 14.87 15.57 9.33
C ALA A 213 13.94 15.49 8.10
N GLU A 214 14.42 15.10 6.92
CA GLU A 214 13.61 14.84 5.72
C GLU A 214 13.48 13.35 5.38
N LEU A 215 14.29 12.47 5.98
CA LEU A 215 14.17 11.02 5.82
C LEU A 215 12.90 10.48 6.49
N CYS A 216 12.37 9.37 5.96
CA CYS A 216 11.19 8.70 6.48
C CYS A 216 11.47 8.05 7.83
N ARG A 217 12.49 7.18 7.90
CA ARG A 217 12.94 6.46 9.10
C ARG A 217 11.82 5.85 9.93
N PHE A 218 10.79 5.32 9.26
CA PHE A 218 9.69 4.66 9.94
C PHE A 218 10.20 3.43 10.69
N ASP A 219 9.57 3.11 11.81
CA ASP A 219 9.78 1.89 12.58
C ASP A 219 8.61 0.91 12.36
N TYR A 220 8.58 -0.18 13.13
CA TYR A 220 7.52 -1.19 13.09
C TYR A 220 6.52 -1.05 14.23
N ASP A 221 6.55 0.02 15.04
CA ASP A 221 5.78 0.08 16.28
C ASP A 221 4.26 -0.03 16.03
N VAL A 222 3.75 0.68 15.01
CA VAL A 222 2.34 0.60 14.61
C VAL A 222 2.01 -0.76 14.02
N PHE A 223 2.91 -1.33 13.22
CA PHE A 223 2.75 -2.66 12.63
C PHE A 223 2.68 -3.75 13.70
N ASP A 224 3.51 -3.67 14.73
CA ASP A 224 3.55 -4.62 15.84
C ASP A 224 2.34 -4.45 16.76
N ALA A 225 1.94 -3.22 17.05
CA ALA A 225 0.73 -2.93 17.82
C ALA A 225 -0.54 -3.47 17.15
N LEU A 226 -0.70 -3.27 15.83
CA LEU A 226 -1.78 -3.89 15.05
C LEU A 226 -1.75 -5.42 15.15
N GLY A 227 -0.55 -6.01 15.11
CA GLY A 227 -0.36 -7.45 15.26
C GLY A 227 -0.85 -7.98 16.60
N GLN A 228 -0.54 -7.26 17.68
CA GLN A 228 -0.97 -7.61 19.03
C GLN A 228 -2.49 -7.48 19.19
N ASP A 229 -3.10 -6.43 18.62
CA ASP A 229 -4.54 -6.23 18.66
C ASP A 229 -5.30 -7.33 17.90
N ILE A 230 -4.77 -7.79 16.77
CA ILE A 230 -5.29 -8.96 16.03
C ILE A 230 -5.26 -10.20 16.92
N GLU A 231 -4.12 -10.51 17.55
CA GLU A 231 -3.99 -11.67 18.43
C GLU A 231 -4.99 -11.62 19.60
N ASN A 232 -5.10 -10.45 20.22
CA ASN A 232 -6.02 -10.23 21.33
C ASN A 232 -7.48 -10.42 20.90
N ARG A 233 -7.88 -9.89 19.73
CA ARG A 233 -9.25 -10.02 19.22
C ARG A 233 -9.61 -11.42 18.77
N VAL A 234 -8.66 -12.16 18.19
CA VAL A 234 -8.90 -13.56 17.80
C VAL A 234 -9.18 -14.45 19.02
N VAL A 235 -8.53 -14.15 20.16
CA VAL A 235 -8.74 -14.85 21.45
C VAL A 235 -9.96 -14.31 22.20
N ASN A 236 -10.16 -13.00 22.19
CA ASN A 236 -11.26 -12.30 22.85
C ASN A 236 -11.89 -11.28 21.88
N PRO A 237 -13.02 -11.62 21.22
CA PRO A 237 -13.68 -10.76 20.23
C PRO A 237 -14.09 -9.37 20.75
N ASP A 238 -14.20 -9.20 22.06
CA ASP A 238 -14.54 -7.92 22.69
C ASP A 238 -13.30 -7.09 23.08
N ALA A 239 -12.09 -7.51 22.70
CA ALA A 239 -10.87 -6.78 23.01
C ALA A 239 -10.84 -5.42 22.27
N ASP A 240 -10.66 -4.34 23.02
CA ASP A 240 -10.52 -2.99 22.49
C ASP A 240 -9.23 -2.85 21.64
N SER A 241 -9.29 -1.96 20.65
CA SER A 241 -8.14 -1.58 19.82
C SER A 241 -8.12 -0.07 19.65
N ALA A 242 -6.96 0.55 19.81
CA ALA A 242 -6.79 1.98 19.57
C ALA A 242 -6.88 2.36 18.08
N PHE A 243 -6.85 1.37 17.18
CA PHE A 243 -6.91 1.56 15.73
C PHE A 243 -8.34 1.47 15.18
N LEU A 244 -9.32 1.12 16.02
CA LEU A 244 -10.71 0.99 15.65
C LEU A 244 -11.53 2.13 16.25
N GLU A 245 -12.56 2.59 15.54
CA GLU A 245 -13.54 3.47 16.16
C GLU A 245 -14.49 2.68 17.05
N MET A 246 -14.60 3.11 18.31
CA MET A 246 -15.66 2.64 19.20
C MET A 246 -16.97 3.33 18.82
N THR A 247 -17.58 2.92 17.72
CA THR A 247 -18.91 3.43 17.34
C THR A 247 -19.92 2.29 17.49
N PRO A 248 -21.00 2.48 18.28
CA PRO A 248 -21.94 1.42 18.62
C PRO A 248 -22.59 0.88 17.35
N ALA A 249 -22.81 -0.44 17.34
CA ALA A 249 -23.43 -1.22 16.27
C ALA A 249 -24.35 -0.38 15.37
N VAL A 250 -23.82 0.00 14.21
CA VAL A 250 -24.66 0.41 13.10
C VAL A 250 -25.21 -0.88 12.53
N ASP A 251 -26.53 -1.07 12.69
CA ASP A 251 -27.27 -2.15 12.03
C ASP A 251 -26.89 -2.18 10.55
N VAL A 252 -26.23 -3.27 10.15
CA VAL A 252 -26.03 -3.58 8.74
C VAL A 252 -27.36 -4.11 8.21
N PRO A 253 -27.91 -3.58 7.10
CA PRO A 253 -29.20 -4.00 6.55
C PRO A 253 -29.22 -5.46 6.09
#